data_AF-A0A452ZT51-F1
#
_entry.id   AF-A0A452ZT51-F1
#
_cell.length_a   1.000
_cell.length_b   1.000
_cell.length_c   1.000
_cell.angle_alpha   90.00
_cell.angle_beta   90.00
_cell.angle_gamma   90.00
#
_symmetry.space_group_name_H-M   'P 1'
#
loop_
_entity.id
_entity.type
_entity.pdbx_description
1 polymer ?
#
loop_
_entity_poly.entity_id
_entity_poly.type
_entity_poly.pdbx_seq_one_letter_code
_entity_poly.pdbx_strand_id
1 'polypeptide(L)'
;CPACRNYKPHYEKVAKLFNGPNAAHPGRILMARVDCASKVNVDLCSRFSVDHYPFLLWGPPPKFANTKWDRKQEKSDIKLIDDGRTAERLLMWINKQLESSFTLDDKKYENENMLPNSTSDPKQVVQAIYDVEEATAHALQIILEHKMIKADTRDSLIRFLQILVAHHPSKRCRRGSAELLINFDDHWPSNLSLSSQDSSKLLESVAADNHKICGKEVPRGYWIFCRGSKSETRGFSCGLWVLLHSLTVQIGDGESQSTFTSICDFIHNFFICEECRKHFYDMCSSVSVPFKSARDLSLWLWSTHNKVNERLMKEEKDMGTGDPSFPKAIWPPKALCPSCYRSSSRTSDGALQVDWNEDEVFPFLVNYYGKTLVSSYKETYMESLQGRTQVGAALADDASSSHAARVPIGAALGVAAASCTFGALACFWRTQQKNRKYSYRLHSLKKI
;
A
#
# COMPACT_ATOMS: atom_id res chain seq x y z
N CYS A 1 -6.65 -30.34 23.37
CA CYS A 1 -6.42 -29.88 24.75
C CYS A 1 -7.72 -29.32 25.35
N PRO A 2 -8.28 -29.94 26.41
CA PRO A 2 -9.46 -29.42 27.13
C PRO A 2 -9.25 -28.03 27.74
N ALA A 3 -8.07 -27.75 28.32
CA ALA A 3 -7.76 -26.44 28.89
C ALA A 3 -7.83 -25.31 27.85
N CYS A 4 -7.32 -25.53 26.63
CA CYS A 4 -7.46 -24.57 25.52
C CYS A 4 -8.91 -24.35 25.11
N ARG A 5 -9.73 -25.41 25.08
CA ARG A 5 -11.16 -25.30 24.73
C ARG A 5 -11.91 -24.46 25.75
N ASN A 6 -11.61 -24.62 27.04
CA ASN A 6 -12.19 -23.83 28.12
C ASN A 6 -11.67 -22.39 28.12
N TYR A 7 -10.41 -22.18 27.74
CA TYR A 7 -9.80 -20.85 27.70
C TYR A 7 -10.19 -20.04 26.46
N LYS A 8 -10.46 -20.70 25.33
CA LYS A 8 -10.88 -20.09 24.06
C LYS A 8 -11.93 -18.97 24.21
N PRO A 9 -13.08 -19.16 24.89
CA PRO A 9 -14.08 -18.09 25.03
C PRO A 9 -13.54 -16.86 25.77
N HIS A 10 -12.64 -17.03 26.74
CA HIS A 10 -12.01 -15.90 27.43
C HIS A 10 -11.08 -15.11 26.51
N TYR A 11 -10.22 -15.80 25.77
CA TYR A 11 -9.33 -15.17 24.80
C TYR A 11 -10.11 -14.46 23.69
N GLU A 12 -11.16 -15.10 23.15
CA GLU A 12 -12.01 -14.52 22.10
C GLU A 12 -12.80 -13.30 22.61
N LYS A 13 -13.20 -13.28 23.89
CA LYS A 13 -13.87 -12.11 24.49
C LYS A 13 -12.97 -10.88 24.45
N VAL A 14 -11.68 -11.03 24.77
CA VAL A 14 -10.69 -9.95 24.69
C VAL A 14 -10.34 -9.63 23.22
N ALA A 15 -10.15 -10.65 22.38
CA ALA A 15 -9.81 -10.46 20.97
C ALA A 15 -10.87 -9.67 20.21
N LYS A 16 -12.16 -9.83 20.54
CA LYS A 16 -13.26 -9.03 19.97
C LYS A 16 -13.13 -7.53 20.24
N LEU A 17 -12.39 -7.12 21.27
CA LEU A 17 -12.13 -5.70 21.51
C LEU A 17 -11.21 -5.12 20.45
N PHE A 18 -10.25 -5.89 19.92
CA PHE A 18 -9.18 -5.35 19.08
C PHE A 18 -9.21 -5.86 17.63
N ASN A 19 -9.83 -7.01 17.39
CA ASN A 19 -9.87 -7.69 16.11
C ASN A 19 -11.29 -7.76 15.54
N GLY A 20 -11.38 -7.65 14.21
CA GLY A 20 -12.62 -7.85 13.46
C GLY A 20 -13.41 -6.57 13.21
N PRO A 21 -14.48 -6.65 12.39
CA PRO A 21 -15.21 -5.48 11.90
C PRO A 21 -15.93 -4.71 13.00
N ASN A 22 -16.35 -5.41 14.06
CA ASN A 22 -17.08 -4.83 15.20
C ASN A 22 -16.18 -4.60 16.42
N ALA A 23 -14.86 -4.58 16.24
CA ALA A 23 -13.92 -4.30 17.32
C ALA A 23 -14.14 -2.90 17.90
N ALA A 24 -14.14 -2.80 19.22
CA ALA A 24 -14.24 -1.54 19.94
C ALA A 24 -12.98 -0.67 19.74
N HIS A 25 -11.81 -1.30 19.66
CA HIS A 25 -10.47 -0.69 19.61
C HIS A 25 -9.62 -1.29 18.49
N PRO A 26 -10.04 -1.15 17.22
CA PRO A 26 -9.37 -1.75 16.07
C PRO A 26 -7.91 -1.30 15.93
N GLY A 27 -7.04 -2.19 15.49
CA GLY A 27 -5.67 -1.83 15.08
C GLY A 27 -4.72 -1.42 16.22
N ARG A 28 -5.21 -1.35 17.47
CA ARG A 28 -4.38 -1.12 18.67
C ARG A 28 -3.53 -2.34 19.02
N ILE A 29 -4.13 -3.53 18.92
CA ILE A 29 -3.52 -4.81 19.24
C ILE A 29 -3.96 -5.81 18.18
N LEU A 30 -3.05 -6.67 17.72
CA LEU A 30 -3.42 -7.84 16.93
C LEU A 30 -3.37 -9.07 17.84
N MET A 31 -4.54 -9.67 18.11
CA MET A 31 -4.61 -10.91 18.87
C MET A 31 -4.67 -12.11 17.92
N ALA A 32 -3.63 -12.97 17.92
CA ALA A 32 -3.55 -14.14 17.05
C ALA A 32 -3.39 -15.44 17.84
N ARG A 33 -3.87 -16.55 17.27
CA ARG A 33 -3.72 -17.89 17.85
C ARG A 33 -3.08 -18.86 16.85
N VAL A 34 -2.26 -19.76 17.37
CA VAL A 34 -1.62 -20.85 16.61
C VAL A 34 -2.12 -22.19 17.16
N ASP A 35 -2.50 -23.10 16.28
CA ASP A 35 -2.84 -24.47 16.66
C ASP A 35 -1.63 -25.38 16.50
N CYS A 36 -0.95 -25.64 17.62
CA CYS A 36 0.24 -26.50 17.65
C CYS A 36 -0.04 -27.99 17.47
N ALA A 37 -1.31 -28.43 17.47
CA ALA A 37 -1.65 -29.80 17.10
C ALA A 37 -1.59 -30.01 15.57
N SER A 38 -1.65 -28.92 14.80
CA SER A 38 -1.55 -28.98 13.35
C SER A 38 -0.11 -29.25 12.90
N LYS A 39 0.08 -30.25 12.02
CA LYS A 39 1.41 -30.64 11.51
C LYS A 39 2.18 -29.47 10.88
N VAL A 40 1.48 -28.52 10.25
CA VAL A 40 2.10 -27.34 9.62
C VAL A 40 2.68 -26.35 10.64
N ASN A 41 2.26 -26.41 11.90
CA ASN A 41 2.66 -25.48 12.95
C ASN A 41 3.68 -26.07 13.94
N VAL A 42 4.06 -27.35 13.80
CA VAL A 42 4.96 -28.02 14.75
C VAL A 42 6.30 -27.30 14.85
N ASP A 43 6.91 -26.95 13.72
CA ASP A 43 8.16 -26.19 13.69
C ASP A 43 8.01 -24.80 14.32
N LEU A 44 6.88 -24.12 14.05
CA LEU A 44 6.59 -22.82 14.66
C LEU A 44 6.50 -22.93 16.19
N CYS A 45 5.72 -23.88 16.71
CA CYS A 45 5.55 -24.03 18.16
C CYS A 45 6.84 -24.49 18.84
N SER A 46 7.65 -25.32 18.18
CA SER A 46 8.98 -25.68 18.67
C SER A 46 9.94 -24.49 18.71
N ARG A 47 9.89 -23.57 17.74
CA ARG A 47 10.73 -22.36 17.72
C ARG A 47 10.45 -21.42 18.90
N PHE A 48 9.24 -21.42 19.42
CA PHE A 48 8.84 -20.62 20.57
C PHE A 48 8.82 -21.42 21.89
N SER A 49 9.46 -22.60 21.91
CA SER A 49 9.61 -23.44 23.10
C SER A 49 8.30 -23.67 23.85
N VAL A 50 7.19 -23.86 23.10
CA VAL A 50 5.87 -24.07 23.69
C VAL A 50 5.84 -25.42 24.41
N ASP A 51 5.82 -25.38 25.73
CA ASP A 51 5.92 -26.54 26.62
C ASP A 51 4.60 -26.89 27.33
N HIS A 52 3.61 -25.99 27.31
CA HIS A 52 2.28 -26.21 27.87
C HIS A 52 1.21 -25.45 27.09
N TYR A 53 -0.06 -25.71 27.40
CA TYR A 53 -1.18 -24.98 26.81
C TYR A 53 -2.26 -24.63 27.84
N PRO A 54 -2.96 -23.48 27.71
CA PRO A 54 -2.71 -22.40 26.73
C PRO A 54 -1.38 -21.68 26.99
N PHE A 55 -0.73 -21.21 25.93
CA PHE A 55 0.56 -20.52 25.96
C PHE A 55 0.39 -19.13 25.33
N LEU A 56 0.76 -18.08 26.07
CA LEU A 56 0.47 -16.70 25.68
C LEU A 56 1.76 -15.87 25.61
N LEU A 57 2.00 -15.28 24.45
CA LEU A 57 3.13 -14.40 24.22
C LEU A 57 2.63 -13.01 23.82
N TRP A 58 3.36 -11.99 24.22
CA TRP A 58 3.13 -10.59 23.89
C TRP A 58 4.41 -9.93 23.41
N GLY A 59 4.34 -9.15 22.34
CA GLY A 59 5.48 -8.38 21.87
C GLY A 59 5.17 -7.67 20.55
N PRO A 60 6.15 -6.91 20.02
CA PRO A 60 6.01 -6.27 18.72
C PRO A 60 5.86 -7.33 17.61
N PRO A 61 4.95 -7.15 16.63
CA PRO A 61 4.77 -8.09 15.52
C PRO A 61 6.06 -8.53 14.80
N PRO A 62 7.06 -7.64 14.55
CA PRO A 62 8.30 -8.04 13.90
C PRO A 62 9.09 -9.13 14.65
N LYS A 63 9.01 -9.14 15.99
CA LYS A 63 9.74 -10.12 16.82
C LYS A 63 9.15 -11.52 16.71
N PHE A 64 7.88 -11.65 16.31
CA PHE A 64 7.28 -12.96 16.06
C PHE A 64 7.66 -13.58 14.70
N ALA A 65 8.17 -12.80 13.76
CA ALA A 65 8.42 -13.28 12.39
C ALA A 65 9.68 -14.16 12.28
N ASN A 66 10.74 -13.88 13.06
CA ASN A 66 12.07 -14.49 12.86
C ASN A 66 12.81 -14.91 14.15
N THR A 67 12.15 -14.93 15.31
CA THR A 67 12.82 -15.22 16.59
C THR A 67 12.58 -16.66 17.04
N LYS A 68 13.66 -17.36 17.42
CA LYS A 68 13.57 -18.50 18.34
C LYS A 68 13.51 -17.94 19.74
N TRP A 69 12.43 -18.23 20.45
CA TRP A 69 12.20 -17.71 21.79
C TRP A 69 12.23 -18.86 22.79
N ASP A 70 12.91 -18.62 23.92
CA ASP A 70 12.93 -19.50 25.08
C ASP A 70 12.74 -18.65 26.34
N ARG A 71 12.09 -19.25 27.35
CA ARG A 71 11.73 -18.64 28.63
C ARG A 71 12.93 -18.09 29.40
N LYS A 72 14.15 -18.56 29.12
CA LYS A 72 15.40 -18.15 29.77
C LYS A 72 16.05 -16.90 29.16
N GLN A 73 15.52 -16.35 28.06
CA GLN A 73 16.08 -15.15 27.43
C GLN A 73 15.61 -13.87 28.14
N GLU A 74 16.36 -13.42 29.15
CA GLU A 74 16.06 -12.22 29.95
C GLU A 74 16.02 -10.89 29.15
N LYS A 75 16.46 -10.88 27.89
CA LYS A 75 16.51 -9.68 27.02
C LYS A 75 15.57 -9.72 25.81
N SER A 76 14.53 -10.57 25.82
CA SER A 76 13.57 -10.61 24.72
C SER A 76 12.48 -9.54 24.87
N ASP A 77 12.18 -8.82 23.78
CA ASP A 77 11.00 -7.94 23.69
C ASP A 77 9.67 -8.72 23.71
N ILE A 78 9.74 -10.05 23.60
CA ILE A 78 8.61 -10.96 23.72
C ILE A 78 8.48 -11.40 25.18
N LYS A 79 7.33 -11.10 25.78
CA LYS A 79 6.97 -11.42 27.16
C LYS A 79 6.01 -12.60 27.20
N LEU A 80 6.25 -13.52 28.13
CA LEU A 80 5.29 -14.56 28.50
C LEU A 80 4.19 -13.95 29.36
N ILE A 81 2.93 -14.29 29.08
CA ILE A 81 1.78 -13.90 29.91
C ILE A 81 1.36 -15.08 30.78
N ASP A 82 1.88 -15.13 32.02
CA ASP A 82 1.60 -16.23 32.95
C ASP A 82 0.23 -16.13 33.64
N ASP A 83 -0.31 -14.92 33.82
CA ASP A 83 -1.57 -14.67 34.57
C ASP A 83 -2.76 -14.30 33.66
N GLY A 84 -2.74 -14.71 32.39
CA GLY A 84 -3.80 -14.40 31.42
C GLY A 84 -5.04 -15.31 31.48
N ARG A 85 -5.29 -16.06 32.57
CA ARG A 85 -6.19 -17.24 32.57
C ARG A 85 -7.68 -16.96 32.39
N THR A 86 -8.13 -15.72 32.62
CA THR A 86 -9.50 -15.26 32.31
C THR A 86 -9.45 -14.02 31.43
N ALA A 87 -10.60 -13.64 30.87
CA ALA A 87 -10.71 -12.46 30.01
C ALA A 87 -10.35 -11.18 30.78
N GLU A 88 -10.79 -11.08 32.03
CA GLU A 88 -10.56 -9.95 32.93
C GLU A 88 -9.08 -9.80 33.26
N ARG A 89 -8.40 -10.91 33.60
CA ARG A 89 -6.98 -10.89 33.91
C ARG A 89 -6.12 -10.59 32.68
N LEU A 90 -6.46 -11.17 31.53
CA LEU A 90 -5.78 -10.89 30.27
C LEU A 90 -5.93 -9.41 29.88
N LEU A 91 -7.14 -8.85 29.95
CA LEU A 91 -7.38 -7.45 29.63
C LEU A 91 -6.68 -6.51 30.63
N MET A 92 -6.72 -6.82 31.91
CA MET A 92 -6.00 -6.06 32.94
C MET A 92 -4.49 -6.05 32.69
N TRP A 93 -3.92 -7.19 32.29
CA TRP A 93 -2.52 -7.28 31.92
C TRP A 93 -2.19 -6.41 30.70
N ILE A 94 -3.03 -6.45 29.66
CA ILE A 94 -2.90 -5.63 28.45
C ILE A 94 -2.96 -4.14 28.79
N ASN A 95 -3.96 -3.72 29.57
CA ASN A 95 -4.13 -2.35 30.04
C ASN A 95 -2.88 -1.83 30.76
N LYS A 96 -2.26 -2.67 31.60
CA LYS A 96 -1.01 -2.35 32.28
C LYS A 96 0.16 -2.17 31.32
N GLN A 97 0.25 -2.95 30.24
CA GLN A 97 1.33 -2.80 29.26
C GLN A 97 1.18 -1.54 28.39
N LEU A 98 -0.04 -1.10 28.15
CA LEU A 98 -0.36 0.00 27.25
C LEU A 98 -0.73 1.30 27.96
N GLU A 99 -0.65 1.34 29.29
CA GLU A 99 -1.12 2.46 30.12
C GLU A 99 -2.55 2.90 29.71
N SER A 100 -3.43 1.92 29.50
CA SER A 100 -4.78 2.09 28.96
C SER A 100 -5.86 1.56 29.92
N SER A 101 -7.13 1.79 29.60
CA SER A 101 -8.28 1.44 30.45
C SER A 101 -9.44 0.78 29.68
N PHE A 102 -9.14 -0.20 28.83
CA PHE A 102 -10.15 -0.96 28.09
C PHE A 102 -11.04 -1.79 29.02
N THR A 103 -12.31 -1.97 28.67
CA THR A 103 -13.26 -2.83 29.39
C THR A 103 -13.81 -3.95 28.50
N LEU A 104 -14.21 -5.08 29.09
CA LEU A 104 -14.76 -6.21 28.33
C LEU A 104 -16.15 -5.93 27.73
N ASP A 105 -16.82 -4.90 28.25
CA ASP A 105 -18.13 -4.44 27.79
C ASP A 105 -18.01 -3.26 26.83
N ASP A 106 -16.78 -2.89 26.45
CA ASP A 106 -16.54 -1.93 25.38
C ASP A 106 -17.20 -2.49 24.10
N LYS A 107 -18.36 -1.94 23.77
CA LYS A 107 -19.05 -2.21 22.51
C LYS A 107 -18.32 -1.46 21.40
N LYS A 108 -18.67 -1.78 20.14
CA LYS A 108 -18.39 -0.90 18.98
C LYS A 108 -18.65 0.52 19.46
N TYR A 109 -17.59 1.32 19.53
CA TYR A 109 -17.59 2.59 20.24
C TYR A 109 -18.64 3.50 19.56
N GLU A 110 -19.86 3.55 20.11
CA GLU A 110 -20.96 4.41 19.61
C GLU A 110 -20.72 5.89 19.94
N ASN A 111 -19.67 6.19 20.71
CA ASN A 111 -19.14 7.54 20.84
C ASN A 111 -18.01 7.78 19.82
N GLU A 112 -18.42 8.00 18.58
CA GLU A 112 -17.64 8.62 17.50
C GLU A 112 -16.77 9.82 17.98
N ASN A 113 -17.16 10.48 19.06
CA ASN A 113 -16.55 11.68 19.62
C ASN A 113 -15.18 11.52 20.32
N MET A 114 -14.59 10.31 20.36
CA MET A 114 -13.23 10.09 20.89
C MET A 114 -12.34 9.20 20.02
N LEU A 115 -12.47 9.29 18.69
CA LEU A 115 -11.26 9.17 17.87
C LEU A 115 -10.30 10.26 18.33
N PRO A 116 -8.98 9.99 18.49
CA PRO A 116 -8.06 11.05 18.88
C PRO A 116 -8.21 12.19 17.86
N ASN A 117 -8.80 13.31 18.32
CA ASN A 117 -8.74 14.60 17.69
C ASN A 117 -7.28 15.04 17.70
N SER A 118 -6.50 14.46 16.81
CA SER A 118 -5.12 14.81 16.61
C SER A 118 -4.80 14.56 15.15
N THR A 119 -5.39 15.40 14.30
CA THR A 119 -4.81 15.85 13.03
C THR A 119 -3.42 16.51 13.20
N SER A 120 -2.82 16.39 14.39
CA SER A 120 -1.59 17.03 14.85
C SER A 120 -0.47 16.06 15.17
N ASP A 121 -0.68 14.73 15.14
CA ASP A 121 0.41 13.75 15.31
C ASP A 121 0.89 13.20 13.94
N PRO A 122 2.10 13.58 13.49
CA PRO A 122 2.68 13.07 12.25
C PRO A 122 2.84 11.54 12.24
N LYS A 123 2.91 10.87 13.39
CA LYS A 123 3.14 9.42 13.48
C LYS A 123 1.90 8.59 13.14
N GLN A 124 0.72 9.19 13.03
CA GLN A 124 -0.50 8.43 12.68
C GLN A 124 -0.48 7.90 11.24
N VAL A 125 0.19 8.58 10.30
CA VAL A 125 0.28 8.12 8.90
C VAL A 125 1.03 6.79 8.75
N VAL A 126 1.85 6.42 9.73
CA VAL A 126 2.53 5.11 9.80
C VAL A 126 1.52 3.95 9.69
N GLN A 127 0.34 4.11 10.29
CA GLN A 127 -0.72 3.10 10.27
C GLN A 127 -1.43 3.01 8.92
N ALA A 128 -1.34 4.06 8.09
CA ALA A 128 -2.00 4.12 6.79
C ALA A 128 -1.40 3.15 5.76
N ILE A 129 -0.24 2.55 6.01
CA ILE A 129 0.34 1.57 5.07
C ILE A 129 -0.60 0.39 4.82
N TYR A 130 -1.29 -0.09 5.85
CA TYR A 130 -2.27 -1.18 5.69
C TYR A 130 -3.49 -0.74 4.90
N ASP A 131 -3.93 0.50 5.08
CA ASP A 131 -5.05 1.08 4.33
C ASP A 131 -4.67 1.32 2.87
N VAL A 132 -3.43 1.70 2.59
CA VAL A 132 -2.92 1.82 1.21
C VAL A 132 -2.90 0.45 0.53
N GLU A 133 -2.46 -0.60 1.22
CA GLU A 133 -2.48 -1.96 0.69
C GLU A 133 -3.92 -2.45 0.44
N GLU A 134 -4.84 -2.17 1.37
CA GLU A 134 -6.25 -2.49 1.24
C GLU A 134 -6.90 -1.72 0.09
N ALA A 135 -6.62 -0.43 -0.06
CA ALA A 135 -7.12 0.38 -1.16
C ALA A 135 -6.60 -0.13 -2.52
N THR A 136 -5.32 -0.50 -2.63
CA THR A 136 -4.77 -1.07 -3.86
C THR A 136 -5.46 -2.39 -4.24
N ALA A 137 -5.65 -3.30 -3.27
CA ALA A 137 -6.35 -4.56 -3.52
C ALA A 137 -7.83 -4.34 -3.85
N HIS A 138 -8.50 -3.45 -3.13
CA HIS A 138 -9.91 -3.15 -3.34
C HIS A 138 -10.16 -2.46 -4.68
N ALA A 139 -9.26 -1.58 -5.12
CA ALA A 139 -9.33 -0.98 -6.45
C ALA A 139 -9.29 -2.06 -7.55
N LEU A 140 -8.34 -3.01 -7.47
CA LEU A 140 -8.28 -4.12 -8.41
C LEU A 140 -9.55 -4.98 -8.35
N GLN A 141 -10.05 -5.28 -7.15
CA GLN A 141 -11.29 -6.03 -6.97
C GLN A 141 -12.48 -5.35 -7.67
N ILE A 142 -12.68 -4.04 -7.47
CA ILE A 142 -13.74 -3.26 -8.13
C ILE A 142 -13.58 -3.33 -9.65
N ILE A 143 -12.37 -3.12 -10.17
CA ILE A 143 -12.07 -3.17 -11.61
C ILE A 143 -12.49 -4.51 -12.21
N LEU A 144 -12.20 -5.60 -11.51
CA LEU A 144 -12.53 -6.96 -11.93
C LEU A 144 -14.05 -7.20 -11.84
N GLU A 145 -14.66 -6.97 -10.68
CA GLU A 145 -16.09 -7.20 -10.45
C GLU A 145 -16.99 -6.43 -11.42
N HIS A 146 -16.62 -5.19 -11.74
CA HIS A 146 -17.34 -4.34 -12.68
C HIS A 146 -16.91 -4.52 -14.15
N LYS A 147 -16.01 -5.47 -14.45
CA LYS A 147 -15.53 -5.79 -15.80
C LYS A 147 -15.02 -4.54 -16.54
N MET A 148 -14.21 -3.73 -15.85
CA MET A 148 -13.78 -2.42 -16.33
C MET A 148 -12.58 -2.48 -17.28
N ILE A 149 -11.90 -3.63 -17.37
CA ILE A 149 -10.77 -3.85 -18.28
C ILE A 149 -11.30 -4.17 -19.68
N LYS A 150 -11.17 -3.21 -20.58
CA LYS A 150 -11.66 -3.22 -21.97
C LYS A 150 -10.55 -2.74 -22.90
N ALA A 151 -10.72 -2.89 -24.21
CA ALA A 151 -9.71 -2.51 -25.21
C ALA A 151 -9.22 -1.05 -25.05
N ASP A 152 -10.11 -0.13 -24.68
CA ASP A 152 -9.84 1.30 -24.48
C ASP A 152 -9.26 1.66 -23.11
N THR A 153 -9.55 0.88 -22.06
CA THR A 153 -9.07 1.14 -20.69
C THR A 153 -7.84 0.33 -20.30
N ARG A 154 -7.53 -0.72 -21.06
CA ARG A 154 -6.45 -1.69 -20.82
C ARG A 154 -5.10 -1.01 -20.58
N ASP A 155 -4.70 -0.14 -21.50
CA ASP A 155 -3.39 0.50 -21.46
C ASP A 155 -3.25 1.45 -20.27
N SER A 156 -4.35 2.07 -19.81
CA SER A 156 -4.35 2.90 -18.62
C SER A 156 -4.06 2.07 -17.36
N LEU A 157 -4.63 0.86 -17.26
CA LEU A 157 -4.34 -0.03 -16.14
C LEU A 157 -2.88 -0.52 -16.15
N ILE A 158 -2.36 -0.87 -17.33
CA ILE A 158 -0.95 -1.27 -17.50
C ILE A 158 -0.01 -0.18 -17.00
N ARG A 159 -0.22 1.08 -17.43
CA ARG A 159 0.62 2.21 -17.01
C ARG A 159 0.53 2.46 -15.50
N PHE A 160 -0.67 2.36 -14.94
CA PHE A 160 -0.84 2.49 -13.49
C PHE A 160 -0.11 1.37 -12.73
N LEU A 161 -0.22 0.11 -13.19
CA LEU A 161 0.51 -1.03 -12.61
C LEU A 161 2.02 -0.84 -12.70
N GLN A 162 2.56 -0.29 -13.80
CA GLN A 162 3.99 0.02 -13.93
C GLN A 162 4.47 1.00 -12.85
N ILE A 163 3.67 2.04 -12.56
CA ILE A 163 3.94 2.98 -11.46
C ILE A 163 3.90 2.26 -10.12
N LEU A 164 2.91 1.39 -9.89
CA LEU A 164 2.82 0.62 -8.65
C LEU A 164 4.03 -0.29 -8.46
N VAL A 165 4.50 -0.96 -9.52
CA VAL A 165 5.69 -1.84 -9.48
C VAL A 165 6.93 -1.08 -9.02
N ALA A 166 7.12 0.16 -9.50
CA ALA A 166 8.28 0.96 -9.17
C ALA A 166 8.15 1.63 -7.79
N HIS A 167 6.99 2.24 -7.51
CA HIS A 167 6.87 3.28 -6.49
C HIS A 167 5.84 3.01 -5.40
N HIS A 168 5.05 1.94 -5.46
CA HIS A 168 4.08 1.65 -4.40
C HIS A 168 4.82 1.49 -3.05
N PRO A 169 4.39 2.14 -1.94
CA PRO A 169 5.15 2.15 -0.68
C PRO A 169 5.35 0.75 -0.06
N SER A 170 4.36 -0.15 -0.21
CA SER A 170 4.44 -1.55 0.20
C SER A 170 5.18 -2.45 -0.81
N LYS A 171 6.20 -3.20 -0.36
CA LYS A 171 6.95 -4.15 -1.20
C LYS A 171 6.09 -5.31 -1.72
N ARG A 172 5.14 -5.79 -0.92
CA ARG A 172 4.25 -6.89 -1.36
C ARG A 172 3.33 -6.43 -2.49
N CYS A 173 2.84 -5.19 -2.44
CA CYS A 173 2.08 -4.60 -3.53
C CYS A 173 2.91 -4.40 -4.80
N ARG A 174 4.17 -3.96 -4.67
CA ARG A 174 5.09 -3.88 -5.82
C ARG A 174 5.25 -5.23 -6.51
N ARG A 175 5.50 -6.29 -5.72
CA ARG A 175 5.66 -7.65 -6.22
C ARG A 175 4.38 -8.18 -6.88
N GLY A 176 3.23 -8.07 -6.23
CA GLY A 176 1.97 -8.56 -6.81
C GLY A 176 1.52 -7.75 -8.03
N SER A 177 1.83 -6.45 -8.08
CA SER A 177 1.63 -5.63 -9.29
C SER A 177 2.49 -6.12 -10.45
N ALA A 178 3.75 -6.53 -10.18
CA ALA A 178 4.64 -7.06 -11.21
C ALA A 178 4.19 -8.44 -11.69
N GLU A 179 3.77 -9.32 -10.77
CA GLU A 179 3.19 -10.63 -11.09
C GLU A 179 1.96 -10.48 -11.98
N LEU A 180 1.06 -9.54 -11.65
CA LEU A 180 -0.11 -9.23 -12.48
C LEU A 180 0.28 -8.67 -13.85
N LEU A 181 1.28 -7.79 -13.91
CA LEU A 181 1.73 -7.16 -15.14
C LEU A 181 2.38 -8.16 -16.12
N ILE A 182 3.16 -9.12 -15.61
CA ILE A 182 3.80 -10.16 -16.43
C ILE A 182 2.77 -11.05 -17.13
N ASN A 183 1.70 -11.41 -16.43
CA ASN A 183 0.64 -12.27 -16.95
C ASN A 183 -0.52 -11.46 -17.56
N PHE A 184 -0.36 -10.15 -17.73
CA PHE A 184 -1.47 -9.26 -18.05
C PHE A 184 -2.06 -9.56 -19.44
N ASP A 185 -1.22 -9.85 -20.44
CA ASP A 185 -1.65 -10.19 -21.80
C ASP A 185 -2.34 -11.55 -21.88
N ASP A 186 -1.90 -12.51 -21.06
CA ASP A 186 -2.52 -13.84 -20.95
C ASP A 186 -3.93 -13.74 -20.38
N HIS A 187 -4.12 -12.82 -19.45
CA HIS A 187 -5.44 -12.56 -18.88
C HIS A 187 -6.27 -11.68 -19.82
N TRP A 188 -5.80 -10.50 -20.18
CA TRP A 188 -6.54 -9.54 -21.01
C TRP A 188 -5.83 -9.29 -22.34
N PRO A 189 -6.01 -10.16 -23.35
CA PRO A 189 -5.34 -10.01 -24.64
C PRO A 189 -5.85 -8.78 -25.40
N SER A 190 -4.97 -8.12 -26.15
CA SER A 190 -5.27 -6.86 -26.85
C SER A 190 -6.31 -6.96 -27.98
N ASN A 191 -6.72 -8.17 -28.39
CA ASN A 191 -7.56 -8.46 -29.56
C ASN A 191 -9.05 -8.67 -29.23
N LEU A 192 -9.55 -8.01 -28.19
CA LEU A 192 -10.70 -8.49 -27.44
C LEU A 192 -12.06 -8.14 -28.09
N SER A 193 -12.54 -9.05 -28.96
CA SER A 193 -13.96 -9.39 -29.10
C SER A 193 -14.21 -10.70 -28.36
N LEU A 194 -14.08 -10.72 -27.02
CA LEU A 194 -14.42 -11.91 -26.23
C LEU A 194 -15.93 -11.99 -26.05
N SER A 195 -16.44 -13.20 -26.16
CA SER A 195 -17.80 -13.51 -25.73
C SER A 195 -17.94 -13.25 -24.23
N SER A 196 -19.14 -12.90 -23.77
CA SER A 196 -19.42 -12.65 -22.35
C SER A 196 -19.09 -13.83 -21.43
N GLN A 197 -19.07 -15.06 -21.98
CA GLN A 197 -18.72 -16.29 -21.27
C GLN A 197 -17.21 -16.45 -21.04
N ASP A 198 -16.37 -16.08 -22.01
CA ASP A 198 -14.90 -16.21 -21.89
C ASP A 198 -14.33 -15.17 -20.91
N SER A 199 -14.90 -13.96 -20.89
CA SER A 199 -14.58 -12.96 -19.88
C SER A 199 -14.97 -13.39 -18.47
N SER A 200 -16.03 -14.18 -18.31
CA SER A 200 -16.47 -14.70 -17.00
C SER A 200 -15.54 -15.79 -16.47
N LYS A 201 -15.08 -16.71 -17.33
CA LYS A 201 -14.11 -17.76 -16.95
C LYS A 201 -12.73 -17.21 -16.61
N LEU A 202 -12.30 -16.18 -17.33
CA LEU A 202 -11.09 -15.44 -17.00
C LEU A 202 -11.20 -14.68 -15.68
N LEU A 203 -12.36 -14.06 -15.43
CA LEU A 203 -12.64 -13.39 -14.16
C LEU A 203 -12.62 -14.40 -13.01
N GLU A 204 -13.20 -15.58 -13.22
CA GLU A 204 -13.15 -16.70 -12.29
C GLU A 204 -11.73 -17.23 -12.12
N SER A 205 -10.88 -17.26 -13.16
CA SER A 205 -9.48 -17.69 -13.00
C SER A 205 -8.63 -16.65 -12.28
N VAL A 206 -8.80 -15.35 -12.54
CA VAL A 206 -8.08 -14.28 -11.83
C VAL A 206 -8.56 -14.17 -10.37
N ALA A 207 -9.86 -14.37 -10.12
CA ALA A 207 -10.44 -14.46 -8.79
C ALA A 207 -10.07 -15.77 -8.05
N ALA A 208 -9.98 -16.91 -8.75
CA ALA A 208 -9.60 -18.21 -8.21
C ALA A 208 -8.09 -18.35 -7.97
N ASP A 209 -7.26 -17.81 -8.87
CA ASP A 209 -5.81 -17.63 -8.69
C ASP A 209 -5.50 -16.61 -7.60
N ASN A 210 -6.52 -15.85 -7.20
CA ASN A 210 -6.49 -15.01 -6.03
C ASN A 210 -5.34 -14.01 -6.24
N HIS A 211 -5.37 -13.25 -7.34
CA HIS A 211 -4.38 -12.22 -7.69
C HIS A 211 -4.32 -11.17 -6.56
N LYS A 212 -3.54 -11.53 -5.56
CA LYS A 212 -3.36 -10.80 -4.33
C LYS A 212 -2.29 -9.78 -4.60
N ILE A 213 -2.68 -8.72 -5.31
CA ILE A 213 -1.79 -7.62 -5.67
C ILE A 213 -0.97 -7.17 -4.46
N CYS A 214 -1.56 -7.19 -3.26
CA CYS A 214 -0.92 -6.86 -1.97
C CYS A 214 -0.81 -8.03 -0.97
N GLY A 215 -0.88 -9.30 -1.41
CA GLY A 215 -0.69 -10.48 -0.56
C GLY A 215 -1.97 -11.12 -0.01
N LYS A 216 -1.83 -12.34 0.54
CA LYS A 216 -2.94 -13.28 0.80
C LYS A 216 -4.03 -12.81 1.75
N GLU A 217 -3.71 -11.82 2.57
CA GLU A 217 -4.54 -11.33 3.66
C GLU A 217 -5.23 -10.01 3.33
N VAL A 218 -5.19 -9.53 2.09
CA VAL A 218 -5.76 -8.22 1.70
C VAL A 218 -6.77 -8.44 0.57
N PRO A 219 -7.94 -7.77 0.57
CA PRO A 219 -8.44 -6.81 1.56
C PRO A 219 -8.88 -7.49 2.86
N ARG A 220 -8.80 -6.77 3.99
CA ARG A 220 -9.18 -7.29 5.30
C ARG A 220 -10.59 -6.86 5.72
N GLY A 221 -11.13 -5.84 5.06
CA GLY A 221 -12.40 -5.23 5.42
C GLY A 221 -12.30 -4.40 6.69
N TYR A 222 -11.11 -3.96 7.07
CA TYR A 222 -10.92 -3.09 8.22
C TYR A 222 -9.89 -1.99 7.94
N TRP A 223 -10.38 -0.75 7.89
CA TRP A 223 -9.57 0.45 7.82
C TRP A 223 -9.00 0.78 9.21
N ILE A 224 -7.78 1.34 9.26
CA ILE A 224 -7.12 1.77 10.50
C ILE A 224 -7.03 3.31 10.53
N PHE A 225 -6.13 3.90 9.75
CA PHE A 225 -5.98 5.35 9.62
C PHE A 225 -7.14 5.98 8.84
N CYS A 226 -7.66 5.26 7.85
CA CYS A 226 -8.79 5.66 7.01
C CYS A 226 -10.14 5.22 7.57
N ARG A 227 -10.20 4.74 8.81
CA ARG A 227 -11.48 4.40 9.46
C ARG A 227 -12.29 5.67 9.72
N GLY A 228 -13.53 5.66 9.27
CA GLY A 228 -14.53 6.67 9.62
C GLY A 228 -15.07 6.49 11.02
N SER A 229 -15.67 7.54 11.58
CA SER A 229 -16.47 7.41 12.79
C SER A 229 -17.70 6.54 12.53
N LYS A 230 -18.29 6.71 11.34
CA LYS A 230 -19.36 5.88 10.78
C LYS A 230 -18.80 4.82 9.83
N SER A 231 -19.56 3.75 9.61
CA SER A 231 -19.15 2.64 8.73
C SER A 231 -19.04 3.03 7.25
N GLU A 232 -19.85 4.00 6.83
CA GLU A 232 -20.01 4.45 5.46
C GLU A 232 -19.08 5.63 5.09
N THR A 233 -18.34 6.17 6.05
CA THR A 233 -17.44 7.31 5.82
C THR A 233 -15.99 6.88 5.63
N ARG A 234 -15.22 7.71 4.90
CA ARG A 234 -13.78 7.55 4.64
C ARG A 234 -13.42 6.27 3.85
N GLY A 235 -12.77 5.31 4.49
CA GLY A 235 -12.42 4.01 3.93
C GLY A 235 -11.60 4.08 2.64
N PHE A 236 -12.09 3.39 1.60
CA PHE A 236 -11.43 3.21 0.31
C PHE A 236 -10.93 4.51 -0.32
N SER A 237 -11.79 5.53 -0.33
CA SER A 237 -11.43 6.84 -0.90
C SER A 237 -10.25 7.49 -0.18
N CYS A 238 -10.19 7.39 1.15
CA CYS A 238 -9.07 7.88 1.95
C CYS A 238 -7.79 7.09 1.63
N GLY A 239 -7.84 5.77 1.60
CA GLY A 239 -6.67 4.94 1.31
C GLY A 239 -6.12 5.19 -0.09
N LEU A 240 -6.99 5.41 -1.07
CA LEU A 240 -6.61 5.76 -2.44
C LEU A 240 -5.91 7.13 -2.51
N TRP A 241 -6.41 8.15 -1.81
CA TRP A 241 -5.71 9.44 -1.74
C TRP A 241 -4.31 9.30 -1.14
N VAL A 242 -4.17 8.54 -0.04
CA VAL A 242 -2.85 8.29 0.57
C VAL A 242 -1.92 7.56 -0.40
N LEU A 243 -2.42 6.58 -1.16
CA LEU A 243 -1.66 5.91 -2.22
C LEU A 243 -1.16 6.92 -3.25
N LEU A 244 -2.05 7.75 -3.82
CA LEU A 244 -1.70 8.71 -4.87
C LEU A 244 -0.64 9.71 -4.38
N HIS A 245 -0.81 10.29 -3.19
CA HIS A 245 0.19 11.18 -2.59
C HIS A 245 1.52 10.48 -2.35
N SER A 246 1.49 9.22 -1.92
CA SER A 246 2.71 8.42 -1.73
C SER A 246 3.44 8.14 -3.04
N LEU A 247 2.73 7.95 -4.14
CA LEU A 247 3.34 7.77 -5.46
C LEU A 247 4.04 9.05 -5.93
N THR A 248 3.40 10.22 -5.82
CA THR A 248 3.97 11.48 -6.35
C THR A 248 5.25 11.90 -5.64
N VAL A 249 5.40 11.60 -4.35
CA VAL A 249 6.61 11.94 -3.57
C VAL A 249 7.75 10.93 -3.71
N GLN A 250 7.51 9.78 -4.33
CA GLN A 250 8.51 8.70 -4.49
C GLN A 250 9.12 8.62 -5.90
N ILE A 251 8.46 9.20 -6.91
CA ILE A 251 8.93 9.19 -8.30
C ILE A 251 10.16 10.08 -8.53
N GLY A 252 10.92 9.79 -9.59
CA GLY A 252 11.92 10.72 -10.12
C GLY A 252 11.30 11.81 -11.00
N ASP A 253 12.01 12.94 -11.15
CA ASP A 253 11.54 14.08 -11.95
C ASP A 253 11.17 13.72 -13.39
N GLY A 254 11.93 12.82 -14.02
CA GLY A 254 11.67 12.33 -15.38
C GLY A 254 10.38 11.52 -15.55
N GLU A 255 9.76 11.07 -14.45
CA GLU A 255 8.53 10.28 -14.45
C GLU A 255 7.29 11.12 -14.20
N SER A 256 7.44 12.39 -13.84
CA SER A 256 6.37 13.27 -13.35
C SER A 256 5.17 13.34 -14.30
N GLN A 257 5.39 13.67 -15.58
CA GLN A 257 4.29 13.79 -16.53
C GLN A 257 3.60 12.45 -16.81
N SER A 258 4.35 11.36 -16.90
CA SER A 258 3.78 10.02 -17.11
C SER A 258 2.97 9.55 -15.89
N THR A 259 3.43 9.86 -14.68
CA THR A 259 2.72 9.57 -13.44
C THR A 259 1.43 10.38 -13.34
N PHE A 260 1.48 11.68 -13.63
CA PHE A 260 0.29 12.54 -13.71
C PHE A 260 -0.76 11.95 -14.66
N THR A 261 -0.35 11.68 -15.90
CA THR A 261 -1.25 11.15 -16.95
C THR A 261 -1.87 9.82 -16.51
N SER A 262 -1.06 8.92 -15.96
CA SER A 262 -1.53 7.61 -15.50
C SER A 262 -2.48 7.71 -14.30
N ILE A 263 -2.29 8.66 -13.38
CA ILE A 263 -3.22 8.91 -12.27
C ILE A 263 -4.55 9.43 -12.81
N CYS A 264 -4.52 10.42 -13.71
CA CYS A 264 -5.73 10.97 -14.32
C CYS A 264 -6.51 9.90 -15.11
N ASP A 265 -5.82 9.11 -15.94
CA ASP A 265 -6.41 8.02 -16.71
C ASP A 265 -6.97 6.92 -15.79
N PHE A 266 -6.24 6.57 -14.73
CA PHE A 266 -6.70 5.57 -13.77
C PHE A 266 -8.00 6.00 -13.09
N ILE A 267 -8.06 7.24 -12.58
CA ILE A 267 -9.28 7.75 -11.96
C ILE A 267 -10.42 7.84 -12.98
N HIS A 268 -10.16 8.36 -14.18
CA HIS A 268 -11.15 8.49 -15.25
C HIS A 268 -11.73 7.15 -15.72
N ASN A 269 -10.92 6.09 -15.72
CA ASN A 269 -11.34 4.80 -16.25
C ASN A 269 -11.86 3.84 -15.17
N PHE A 270 -11.40 3.96 -13.93
CA PHE A 270 -11.59 2.91 -12.92
C PHE A 270 -12.22 3.37 -11.61
N PHE A 271 -12.29 4.67 -11.32
CA PHE A 271 -12.92 5.13 -10.08
C PHE A 271 -14.45 5.07 -10.18
N ILE A 272 -15.10 4.33 -9.27
CA ILE A 272 -16.52 3.98 -9.40
C ILE A 272 -17.48 5.16 -9.18
N CYS A 273 -17.06 6.17 -8.41
CA CYS A 273 -17.87 7.37 -8.18
C CYS A 273 -17.84 8.28 -9.42
N GLU A 274 -18.91 8.28 -10.21
CA GLU A 274 -19.00 9.04 -11.45
C GLU A 274 -18.79 10.55 -11.24
N GLU A 275 -19.42 11.12 -10.21
CA GLU A 275 -19.30 12.54 -9.89
C GLU A 275 -17.87 12.92 -9.48
N CYS A 276 -17.27 12.12 -8.59
CA CYS A 276 -15.90 12.30 -8.14
C CYS A 276 -14.92 12.27 -9.32
N ARG A 277 -15.16 11.33 -10.25
CA ARG A 277 -14.37 11.12 -11.45
C ARG A 277 -14.44 12.29 -12.42
N LYS A 278 -15.64 12.82 -12.68
CA LYS A 278 -15.83 14.03 -13.51
C LYS A 278 -15.06 15.20 -12.92
N HIS A 279 -15.29 15.49 -11.63
CA HIS A 279 -14.61 16.58 -10.94
C HIS A 279 -13.08 16.46 -10.96
N PHE A 280 -12.54 15.26 -10.69
CA PHE A 280 -11.09 15.05 -10.74
C PHE A 280 -10.53 15.20 -12.15
N TYR A 281 -11.25 14.67 -13.15
CA TYR A 281 -10.84 14.77 -14.55
C TYR A 281 -10.89 16.20 -15.10
N ASP A 282 -11.84 17.03 -14.65
CA ASP A 282 -11.89 18.45 -14.99
C ASP A 282 -10.65 19.18 -14.46
N MET A 283 -10.21 18.84 -13.23
CA MET A 283 -8.98 19.37 -12.66
C MET A 283 -7.74 18.88 -13.42
N CYS A 284 -7.70 17.60 -13.84
CA CYS A 284 -6.65 17.09 -14.73
C CYS A 284 -6.61 17.87 -16.06
N SER A 285 -7.76 18.11 -16.68
CA SER A 285 -7.89 18.78 -17.98
C SER A 285 -7.50 20.26 -17.92
N SER A 286 -7.54 20.88 -16.73
CA SER A 286 -7.11 22.25 -16.52
C SER A 286 -5.57 22.44 -16.54
N VAL A 287 -4.80 21.35 -16.48
CA VAL A 287 -3.33 21.40 -16.55
C VAL A 287 -2.88 21.59 -17.99
N SER A 288 -2.33 22.77 -18.29
CA SER A 288 -1.89 23.14 -19.64
C SER A 288 -0.40 22.90 -19.92
N VAL A 289 0.42 22.76 -18.87
CA VAL A 289 1.87 22.60 -18.97
C VAL A 289 2.28 21.25 -18.39
N PRO A 290 3.11 20.44 -19.09
CA PRO A 290 3.61 19.19 -18.55
C PRO A 290 4.43 19.36 -17.28
N PHE A 291 4.25 18.45 -16.32
CA PHE A 291 5.05 18.42 -15.09
C PHE A 291 6.49 17.99 -15.38
N LYS A 292 7.45 18.76 -14.87
CA LYS A 292 8.88 18.51 -15.05
C LYS A 292 9.57 17.97 -13.81
N SER A 293 8.90 17.99 -12.65
CA SER A 293 9.48 17.56 -11.39
C SER A 293 8.46 16.87 -10.50
N ALA A 294 8.94 15.98 -9.63
CA ALA A 294 8.14 15.30 -8.62
C ALA A 294 7.55 16.31 -7.63
N ARG A 295 8.28 17.41 -7.39
CA ARG A 295 7.83 18.56 -6.59
C ARG A 295 6.54 19.16 -7.14
N ASP A 296 6.54 19.53 -8.41
CA ASP A 296 5.41 20.23 -9.02
C ASP A 296 4.18 19.32 -9.09
N LEU A 297 4.36 18.04 -9.43
CA LEU A 297 3.26 17.07 -9.42
C LEU A 297 2.71 16.86 -8.00
N SER A 298 3.58 16.70 -7.00
CA SER A 298 3.15 16.50 -5.61
C SER A 298 2.38 17.70 -5.07
N LEU A 299 2.85 18.91 -5.36
CA LEU A 299 2.16 20.15 -4.98
C LEU A 299 0.85 20.31 -5.74
N TRP A 300 0.79 19.96 -7.02
CA TRP A 300 -0.46 19.97 -7.77
C TRP A 300 -1.50 19.01 -7.17
N LEU A 301 -1.11 17.76 -6.87
CA LEU A 301 -2.03 16.78 -6.29
C LEU A 301 -2.50 17.22 -4.89
N TRP A 302 -1.60 17.79 -4.09
CA TRP A 302 -1.91 18.35 -2.77
C TRP A 302 -2.90 19.53 -2.87
N SER A 303 -2.64 20.50 -3.74
CA SER A 303 -3.51 21.65 -3.96
C SER A 303 -4.87 21.21 -4.49
N THR A 304 -4.89 20.26 -5.42
CA THR A 304 -6.11 19.63 -5.97
C THR A 304 -6.93 18.97 -4.86
N HIS A 305 -6.29 18.21 -3.97
CA HIS A 305 -6.98 17.57 -2.84
C HIS A 305 -7.54 18.61 -1.85
N ASN A 306 -6.84 19.73 -1.61
CA ASN A 306 -7.37 20.82 -0.79
C ASN A 306 -8.58 21.52 -1.41
N LYS A 307 -8.63 21.69 -2.73
CA LYS A 307 -9.84 22.19 -3.43
C LYS A 307 -11.02 21.24 -3.23
N VAL A 308 -10.78 19.93 -3.29
CA VAL A 308 -11.80 18.91 -2.99
C VAL A 308 -12.25 19.03 -1.52
N ASN A 309 -11.33 19.19 -0.57
CA ASN A 309 -11.66 19.37 0.84
C ASN A 309 -12.51 20.63 1.07
N GLU A 310 -12.17 21.76 0.44
CA GLU A 310 -12.92 23.00 0.57
C GLU A 310 -14.35 22.87 0.04
N ARG A 311 -14.51 22.26 -1.14
CA ARG A 311 -15.84 21.98 -1.71
C ARG A 311 -16.65 21.05 -0.81
N LEU A 312 -16.08 19.89 -0.46
CA LEU A 312 -16.76 18.89 0.36
C LEU A 312 -17.06 19.40 1.77
N MET A 313 -16.25 20.27 2.35
CA MET A 313 -16.51 20.89 3.65
C MET A 313 -17.86 21.63 3.67
N LYS A 314 -18.23 22.27 2.55
CA LYS A 314 -19.52 22.94 2.40
C LYS A 314 -20.64 21.93 2.11
N GLU A 315 -20.46 21.09 1.09
CA GLU A 315 -21.46 20.12 0.65
C GLU A 315 -21.85 19.12 1.76
N GLU A 316 -20.86 18.55 2.46
CA GLU A 316 -21.09 17.60 3.56
C GLU A 316 -21.75 18.25 4.77
N LYS A 317 -21.46 19.53 5.03
CA LYS A 317 -22.10 20.30 6.10
C LYS A 317 -23.56 20.60 5.77
N ASP A 318 -23.83 21.03 4.54
CA ASP A 318 -25.18 21.37 4.08
C ASP A 318 -26.08 20.13 4.00
N MET A 319 -25.53 18.97 3.62
CA MET A 319 -26.27 17.71 3.52
C MET A 319 -26.23 16.85 4.79
N GLY A 320 -25.40 17.18 5.78
CA GLY A 320 -25.22 16.38 7.00
C GLY A 320 -24.59 14.99 6.75
N THR A 321 -23.86 14.84 5.64
CA THR A 321 -23.26 13.57 5.19
C THR A 321 -21.80 13.40 5.60
N GLY A 322 -21.18 14.45 6.13
CA GLY A 322 -19.79 14.42 6.57
C GLY A 322 -19.55 13.49 7.76
N ASP A 323 -18.30 13.03 7.88
CA ASP A 323 -17.83 12.31 9.06
C ASP A 323 -17.71 13.27 10.26
N PRO A 324 -18.48 13.07 11.35
CA PRO A 324 -18.46 13.98 12.51
C PRO A 324 -17.08 14.14 13.16
N SER A 325 -16.28 13.08 13.17
CA SER A 325 -14.97 13.06 13.84
C SER A 325 -13.82 13.46 12.92
N PHE A 326 -14.06 13.46 11.61
CA PHE A 326 -13.09 13.82 10.59
C PHE A 326 -13.68 14.82 9.58
N PRO A 327 -14.08 16.03 10.03
CA PRO A 327 -14.57 17.05 9.13
C PRO A 327 -13.49 17.43 8.11
N LYS A 328 -13.91 17.73 6.88
CA LYS A 328 -12.99 18.23 5.85
C LYS A 328 -12.34 19.52 6.33
N ALA A 329 -11.03 19.60 6.14
CA ALA A 329 -10.24 20.75 6.52
C ALA A 329 -9.13 20.97 5.51
N ILE A 330 -8.64 22.20 5.46
CA ILE A 330 -7.44 22.55 4.71
C ILE A 330 -6.25 21.83 5.32
N TRP A 331 -5.51 21.09 4.50
CA TRP A 331 -4.43 20.22 4.91
C TRP A 331 -3.07 20.70 4.36
N PRO A 332 -1.96 20.65 5.12
CA PRO A 332 -1.92 20.29 6.54
C PRO A 332 -2.44 21.42 7.42
N PRO A 333 -3.02 21.12 8.59
CA PRO A 333 -3.30 22.14 9.60
C PRO A 333 -2.02 22.87 10.04
N LYS A 334 -2.13 24.15 10.42
CA LYS A 334 -1.00 24.94 10.91
C LYS A 334 -0.30 24.32 12.12
N ALA A 335 -1.03 23.60 12.96
CA ALA A 335 -0.46 22.86 14.09
C ALA A 335 0.49 21.72 13.67
N LEU A 336 0.27 21.14 12.48
CA LEU A 336 1.06 20.03 11.95
C LEU A 336 2.27 20.52 11.14
N CYS A 337 2.12 21.63 10.41
CA CYS A 337 3.22 22.28 9.70
C CYS A 337 3.12 23.81 9.80
N PRO A 338 3.67 24.44 10.85
CA PRO A 338 3.65 25.90 10.97
C PRO A 338 4.44 26.60 9.87
N SER A 339 5.57 26.02 9.43
CA SER A 339 6.44 26.60 8.39
C SER A 339 5.82 26.59 6.99
N CYS A 340 4.82 25.73 6.75
CA CYS A 340 4.05 25.68 5.51
C CYS A 340 3.21 26.96 5.28
N TYR A 341 3.01 27.80 6.30
CA TYR A 341 2.16 28.99 6.25
C TYR A 341 3.05 30.24 6.23
N ARG A 342 3.06 31.00 5.13
CA ARG A 342 3.65 32.36 5.12
C ARG A 342 2.73 33.31 5.86
N SER A 343 1.44 33.27 5.54
CA SER A 343 0.39 33.99 6.25
C SER A 343 -0.96 33.27 6.12
N SER A 344 -1.93 33.65 6.95
CA SER A 344 -3.29 33.12 6.88
C SER A 344 -4.28 34.19 7.32
N SER A 345 -5.31 34.43 6.53
CA SER A 345 -6.39 35.38 6.81
C SER A 345 -7.76 34.71 6.63
N ARG A 346 -8.80 35.35 7.16
CA ARG A 346 -10.19 34.96 6.87
C ARG A 346 -10.81 36.00 5.95
N THR A 347 -11.44 35.55 4.88
CA THR A 347 -12.24 36.38 4.00
C THR A 347 -13.56 36.78 4.68
N SER A 348 -14.28 37.75 4.11
CA SER A 348 -15.53 38.27 4.65
C SER A 348 -16.66 37.24 4.75
N ASP A 349 -16.61 36.19 3.93
CA ASP A 349 -17.50 35.02 3.96
C ASP A 349 -17.01 33.92 4.93
N GLY A 350 -15.90 34.15 5.63
CA GLY A 350 -15.34 33.26 6.65
C GLY A 350 -14.40 32.16 6.14
N ALA A 351 -14.16 32.08 4.83
CA ALA A 351 -13.22 31.13 4.25
C ALA A 351 -11.76 31.44 4.67
N LEU A 352 -10.96 30.39 4.85
CA LEU A 352 -9.56 30.52 5.24
C LEU A 352 -8.71 30.70 3.99
N GLN A 353 -8.16 31.90 3.79
CA GLN A 353 -7.17 32.16 2.77
C GLN A 353 -5.77 31.93 3.35
N VAL A 354 -5.02 31.02 2.74
CA VAL A 354 -3.65 30.69 3.16
C VAL A 354 -2.68 31.08 2.07
N ASP A 355 -1.68 31.89 2.44
CA ASP A 355 -0.50 32.10 1.63
C ASP A 355 0.52 31.01 1.97
N TRP A 356 0.69 30.06 1.06
CA TRP A 356 1.48 28.85 1.29
C TRP A 356 2.96 29.08 1.05
N ASN A 357 3.78 28.50 1.91
CA ASN A 357 5.20 28.32 1.67
C ASN A 357 5.42 26.96 1.01
N GLU A 358 5.29 26.88 -0.33
CA GLU A 358 5.43 25.61 -1.06
C GLU A 358 6.79 24.93 -0.86
N ASP A 359 7.84 25.71 -0.56
CA ASP A 359 9.19 25.20 -0.27
C ASP A 359 9.25 24.46 1.07
N GLU A 360 8.29 24.69 1.96
CA GLU A 360 8.11 23.95 3.21
C GLU A 360 7.03 22.86 3.08
N VAL A 361 6.00 23.10 2.26
CA VAL A 361 4.95 22.11 1.98
C VAL A 361 5.54 20.87 1.31
N PHE A 362 6.38 21.02 0.29
CA PHE A 362 6.91 19.85 -0.42
C PHE A 362 7.77 18.94 0.48
N PRO A 363 8.76 19.43 1.24
CA PRO A 363 9.49 18.59 2.21
C PRO A 363 8.56 17.94 3.25
N PHE A 364 7.52 18.64 3.69
CA PHE A 364 6.51 18.08 4.59
C PHE A 364 5.77 16.90 3.93
N LEU A 365 5.33 17.04 2.67
CA LEU A 365 4.70 15.95 1.89
C LEU A 365 5.63 14.73 1.76
N VAL A 366 6.89 14.96 1.37
CA VAL A 366 7.91 13.90 1.21
C VAL A 366 8.14 13.18 2.53
N ASN A 367 8.18 13.90 3.65
CA ASN A 367 8.33 13.30 4.95
C ASN A 367 7.08 12.49 5.33
N TYR A 368 5.89 13.07 5.21
CA TYR A 368 4.63 12.48 5.65
C TYR A 368 4.22 11.25 4.81
N TYR A 369 4.14 11.40 3.48
CA TYR A 369 3.69 10.33 2.56
C TYR A 369 4.82 9.44 2.03
N GLY A 370 6.08 9.84 2.24
CA GLY A 370 7.26 9.04 1.87
C GLY A 370 7.90 8.40 3.10
N LYS A 371 8.74 9.17 3.81
CA LYS A 371 9.60 8.62 4.88
C LYS A 371 8.78 7.99 6.02
N THR A 372 7.82 8.70 6.59
CA THR A 372 7.03 8.25 7.74
C THR A 372 6.12 7.07 7.37
N LEU A 373 5.43 7.14 6.21
CA LEU A 373 4.60 6.05 5.72
C LEU A 373 5.41 4.76 5.48
N VAL A 374 6.62 4.87 4.90
CA VAL A 374 7.50 3.73 4.58
C VAL A 374 8.32 3.25 5.78
N SER A 375 8.55 4.08 6.81
CA SER A 375 9.33 3.71 8.00
C SER A 375 8.76 2.48 8.72
N SER A 376 7.43 2.34 8.75
CA SER A 376 6.74 1.15 9.28
C SER A 376 7.19 -0.16 8.61
N TYR A 377 7.44 -0.09 7.31
CA TYR A 377 7.81 -1.23 6.49
C TYR A 377 9.33 -1.51 6.57
N LYS A 378 10.14 -0.45 6.68
CA LYS A 378 11.61 -0.58 6.81
C LYS A 378 12.04 -1.10 8.17
N GLU A 379 11.46 -0.65 9.29
CA GLU A 379 11.76 -1.22 10.62
C GLU A 379 11.41 -2.72 10.67
N THR A 380 10.24 -3.09 10.13
CA THR A 380 9.80 -4.49 10.08
C THR A 380 10.67 -5.38 9.16
N TYR A 381 11.23 -4.83 8.07
CA TYR A 381 12.00 -5.58 7.07
C TYR A 381 13.52 -5.58 7.28
N MET A 382 14.11 -4.46 7.72
CA MET A 382 15.57 -4.38 7.95
C MET A 382 16.00 -5.23 9.14
N GLU A 383 15.18 -5.31 10.20
CA GLU A 383 15.40 -6.25 11.31
C GLU A 383 15.31 -7.72 10.84
N SER A 384 14.46 -8.02 9.85
CA SER A 384 14.33 -9.38 9.30
C SER A 384 15.52 -9.80 8.42
N LEU A 385 16.24 -8.85 7.83
CA LEU A 385 17.41 -9.11 6.99
C LEU A 385 18.70 -9.23 7.81
N GLN A 386 18.87 -8.44 8.87
CA GLN A 386 20.04 -8.58 9.77
C GLN A 386 20.05 -9.90 10.55
N GLY A 387 18.89 -10.54 10.75
CA GLY A 387 18.79 -11.89 11.32
C GLY A 387 19.16 -13.03 10.36
N ARG A 388 19.36 -12.76 9.06
CA ARG A 388 19.69 -13.77 8.04
C ARG A 388 21.20 -13.95 7.80
N THR A 389 22.05 -13.05 8.30
CA THR A 389 23.47 -13.00 7.93
C THR A 389 24.42 -13.90 8.74
N GLN A 390 23.92 -14.82 9.58
CA GLN A 390 24.79 -15.72 10.36
C GLN A 390 24.81 -17.20 9.92
N VAL A 391 24.31 -17.55 8.73
CA VAL A 391 24.62 -18.85 8.13
C VAL A 391 24.89 -18.69 6.63
N GLY A 392 26.18 -18.67 6.27
CA GLY A 392 26.66 -18.75 4.88
C GLY A 392 27.31 -17.46 4.38
N ALA A 393 28.62 -17.51 4.20
CA ALA A 393 29.45 -16.40 3.71
C ALA A 393 29.23 -16.03 2.24
N ALA A 394 29.66 -14.80 1.93
CA ALA A 394 29.90 -14.17 0.62
C ALA A 394 28.67 -13.65 -0.15
N LEU A 395 28.38 -12.36 0.04
CA LEU A 395 28.56 -11.27 -0.95
C LEU A 395 28.07 -9.97 -0.28
N ALA A 396 28.98 -9.03 -0.07
CA ALA A 396 28.66 -7.70 0.43
C ALA A 396 28.21 -6.82 -0.74
N ASP A 397 27.08 -6.12 -0.58
CA ASP A 397 26.72 -4.99 -1.43
C ASP A 397 26.54 -3.75 -0.56
N ASP A 398 27.31 -2.74 -0.95
CA ASP A 398 27.47 -1.43 -0.36
C ASP A 398 26.43 -0.49 -0.96
N ALA A 399 25.70 0.26 -0.14
CA ALA A 399 24.80 1.31 -0.64
C ALA A 399 24.77 2.52 0.30
N SER A 400 25.73 3.42 0.12
CA SER A 400 25.52 4.86 0.29
C SER A 400 26.41 5.69 -0.64
N SER A 401 25.72 6.45 -1.50
CA SER A 401 26.07 7.74 -2.14
C SER A 401 27.47 8.01 -2.76
N SER A 402 27.39 8.35 -4.05
CA SER A 402 28.20 9.34 -4.79
C SER A 402 29.73 9.15 -4.83
N HIS A 403 30.20 8.46 -5.86
CA HIS A 403 31.25 8.94 -6.78
C HIS A 403 31.22 8.06 -8.04
N ALA A 404 31.55 8.62 -9.20
CA ALA A 404 31.50 7.95 -10.51
C ALA A 404 32.08 6.51 -10.44
N ALA A 405 31.21 5.52 -10.64
CA ALA A 405 31.53 4.12 -10.46
C ALA A 405 32.57 3.66 -11.51
N ARG A 406 33.75 3.26 -11.06
CA ARG A 406 34.69 2.50 -11.89
C ARG A 406 34.15 1.08 -12.02
N VAL A 407 33.63 0.74 -13.20
CA VAL A 407 33.19 -0.62 -13.54
C VAL A 407 34.40 -1.56 -13.49
N PRO A 408 34.32 -2.72 -12.82
CA PRO A 408 35.39 -3.72 -12.84
C PRO A 408 35.66 -4.14 -14.30
N ILE A 409 36.94 -4.18 -14.70
CA ILE A 409 37.35 -4.46 -16.09
C ILE A 409 36.70 -5.75 -16.62
N GLY A 410 36.53 -6.78 -15.77
CA GLY A 410 35.85 -8.02 -16.13
C GLY A 410 34.36 -7.87 -16.47
N ALA A 411 33.64 -6.99 -15.76
CA ALA A 411 32.22 -6.71 -16.03
C ALA A 411 32.05 -5.87 -17.29
N ALA A 412 32.93 -4.88 -17.52
CA ALA A 412 32.95 -4.09 -18.75
C ALA A 412 33.26 -4.96 -19.98
N LEU A 413 34.22 -5.89 -19.87
CA LEU A 413 34.55 -6.85 -20.92
C LEU A 413 33.42 -7.85 -21.17
N GLY A 414 32.74 -8.32 -20.11
CA GLY A 414 31.58 -9.21 -20.24
C GLY A 414 30.40 -8.55 -20.97
N VAL A 415 30.07 -7.30 -20.62
CA VAL A 415 29.01 -6.54 -21.29
C VAL A 415 29.39 -6.20 -22.73
N ALA A 416 30.65 -5.86 -23.00
CA ALA A 416 31.13 -5.61 -24.37
C ALA A 416 31.08 -6.89 -25.22
N ALA A 417 31.51 -8.03 -24.69
CA ALA A 417 31.45 -9.31 -25.41
C ALA A 417 30.00 -9.75 -25.69
N ALA A 418 29.11 -9.61 -24.70
CA ALA A 418 27.68 -9.87 -24.88
C ALA A 418 27.07 -8.93 -25.94
N SER A 419 27.36 -7.63 -25.88
CA SER A 419 26.83 -6.65 -26.84
C SER A 419 27.34 -6.90 -28.27
N CYS A 420 28.61 -7.27 -28.43
CA CYS A 420 29.20 -7.62 -29.71
C CYS A 420 28.63 -8.92 -30.30
N THR A 421 28.37 -9.93 -29.45
CA THR A 421 27.76 -11.19 -29.90
C THR A 421 26.30 -11.01 -30.30
N PHE A 422 25.52 -10.23 -29.54
CA PHE A 422 24.16 -9.83 -29.95
C PHE A 422 24.15 -8.99 -31.24
N GLY A 423 25.09 -8.05 -31.38
CA GLY A 423 25.24 -7.25 -32.61
C GLY A 423 25.58 -8.12 -33.83
N ALA A 424 26.49 -9.08 -33.69
CA ALA A 424 26.86 -10.02 -34.75
C ALA A 424 25.70 -10.95 -35.13
N LEU A 425 24.96 -11.47 -34.14
CA LEU A 425 23.76 -12.29 -34.37
C LEU A 425 22.65 -11.50 -35.06
N ALA A 426 22.42 -10.25 -34.65
CA ALA A 426 21.45 -9.36 -35.29
C ALA A 426 21.84 -9.02 -36.74
N CYS A 427 23.12 -8.78 -37.00
CA CYS A 427 23.64 -8.57 -38.37
C CYS A 427 23.50 -9.82 -39.22
N PHE A 428 23.84 -11.00 -38.69
CA PHE A 428 23.68 -12.27 -39.39
C PHE A 428 22.20 -12.54 -39.72
N TRP A 429 21.29 -12.32 -38.76
CA TRP A 429 19.86 -12.50 -38.95
C TRP A 429 19.26 -11.51 -39.96
N ARG A 430 19.68 -10.24 -39.94
CA ARG A 430 19.31 -9.23 -40.96
C ARG A 430 19.85 -9.60 -42.35
N THR A 431 21.05 -10.14 -42.44
CA THR A 431 21.65 -10.59 -43.71
C THR A 431 20.89 -11.79 -44.28
N GLN A 432 20.49 -12.73 -43.41
CA GLN A 432 19.68 -13.89 -43.79
C GLN A 432 18.27 -13.47 -44.24
N GLN A 433 17.65 -12.47 -43.60
CA GLN A 433 16.38 -11.89 -44.05
C GLN A 433 16.50 -11.18 -45.41
N LYS A 434 17.59 -10.44 -45.66
CA LYS A 434 17.83 -9.82 -46.97
C LYS A 434 18.03 -10.86 -48.07
N ASN A 435 18.79 -11.93 -47.81
CA ASN A 435 18.98 -13.02 -48.79
C ASN A 435 17.68 -13.78 -49.08
N ARG A 436 16.80 -13.97 -48.09
CA ARG A 436 15.44 -14.50 -48.30
C ARG A 436 14.61 -13.59 -49.20
N LYS A 437 14.63 -12.26 -48.99
CA LYS A 437 13.92 -11.30 -49.87
C LYS A 437 14.46 -11.27 -51.30
N TYR A 438 15.77 -11.45 -51.51
CA TYR A 438 16.36 -11.55 -52.85
C TYR A 438 15.96 -12.83 -53.59
N SER A 439 15.89 -13.97 -52.90
CA SER A 439 15.43 -15.25 -53.47
C SER A 439 13.96 -15.19 -53.89
N TYR A 440 13.09 -14.53 -53.11
CA TYR A 440 11.69 -14.30 -53.49
C TYR A 440 11.53 -13.36 -54.69
N ARG A 441 12.36 -12.30 -54.83
CA ARG A 441 12.35 -11.42 -56.03
C ARG A 441 12.85 -12.13 -57.29
N LEU A 442 13.86 -12.98 -57.20
CA LEU A 442 14.36 -13.76 -58.34
C LEU A 442 13.37 -14.83 -58.82
N HIS A 443 12.57 -15.42 -57.91
CA HIS A 443 11.49 -16.31 -58.32
C HIS A 443 10.28 -15.58 -58.92
N SER A 444 10.03 -14.33 -58.53
CA SER A 444 8.96 -13.52 -59.13
C SER A 444 9.30 -12.99 -60.54
N LEU A 445 10.58 -12.81 -60.88
CA LEU A 445 11.02 -12.35 -62.21
C LEU A 445 11.20 -13.49 -63.23
N LYS A 446 11.14 -14.75 -62.81
CA LYS A 446 11.14 -15.93 -63.71
C LYS A 446 9.74 -16.38 -64.14
N LYS A 447 8.70 -15.61 -63.78
CA LYS A 447 7.29 -15.92 -64.04
C LYS A 447 6.54 -14.78 -64.75
N ILE A 448 7.23 -14.06 -65.62
CA ILE A 448 6.64 -13.16 -66.62
C ILE A 448 7.21 -13.56 -67.97
#